data_AF-S0G660-F1
#
_entry.id   AF-S0G660-F1
#
_cell.length_a   1.000
_cell.length_b   1.000
_cell.length_c   1.000
_cell.angle_alpha   90.00
_cell.angle_beta   90.00
_cell.angle_gamma   90.00
#
_symmetry.space_group_name_H-M   'P 1'
#
loop_
_entity.id
_entity.type
_entity.pdbx_description
1 polymer ?
#
loop_
_entity_poly.entity_id
_entity_poly.type
_entity_poly.pdbx_seq_one_letter_code
_entity_poly.pdbx_strand_id
1 'polypeptide(L)'
;MKISIISAIIFTTLIVHIPWDAYGLDGTTAYTGEDCFECHDEMVEDHAVSVHSDILCLECHTQALEEDHEALDFDPVNCVQCHAPHTEKNLHDAHTRVTCKACHVQGGIPTIDPESKNIIFSGGFRPGMEMLLHQAINASSEEQCGECHFQGNAVGASTMVLPAKSILCMPCHVATISVEDKTSLVSLFIFIIGVLGLVSVWFSGSIAKREPVIFVKNKTGARFKSSALFGGGIFHLLNEIFVEAILLKRLFQQSKARWIIHSLIFFPFVFRFAFSLVSLFFSTIFPDSFVTIALLDKNHVFRALFFDVTGLMILAGCTTAMINTGRNQGETIDSLPKPGRGMTAMIGLIVLVGFILEGMRIAMTGWPNGSQAAFAGYGISLLCKDMMGLNDIYGYVWYAHAILTAVFIALIPFTRMRHIITAPIVLVINSVSRNRISEKDRTGKREI
;
A
#
# COMPACT_ATOMS: atom_id res chain seq x y z
N MET A 1 -25.80 19.65 -19.23
CA MET A 1 -25.50 19.71 -17.78
C MET A 1 -24.01 19.51 -17.56
N LYS A 2 -23.26 20.62 -17.49
CA LYS A 2 -21.83 20.63 -17.17
C LYS A 2 -21.69 20.96 -15.68
N ILE A 3 -21.78 19.94 -14.83
CA ILE A 3 -21.37 20.09 -13.43
C ILE A 3 -19.86 19.88 -13.43
N SER A 4 -19.15 20.99 -13.31
CA SER A 4 -17.70 21.07 -13.31
C SER A 4 -17.14 20.32 -12.09
N ILE A 5 -16.04 19.60 -12.29
CA ILE A 5 -15.24 18.93 -11.25
C ILE A 5 -14.86 19.88 -10.09
N ILE A 6 -14.92 21.19 -10.33
CA ILE A 6 -14.72 22.24 -9.33
C ILE A 6 -15.84 22.23 -8.25
N SER A 7 -17.07 21.85 -8.59
CA SER A 7 -18.17 21.77 -7.60
C SER A 7 -18.00 20.60 -6.63
N ALA A 8 -17.30 19.52 -7.03
CA ALA A 8 -17.02 18.38 -6.14
C ALA A 8 -15.86 18.67 -5.17
N ILE A 9 -14.88 19.48 -5.60
CA ILE A 9 -13.75 19.91 -4.76
C ILE A 9 -14.20 21.00 -3.75
N ILE A 10 -15.10 21.89 -4.16
CA ILE A 10 -15.67 22.90 -3.25
C ILE A 10 -16.58 22.23 -2.19
N PHE A 11 -17.28 21.14 -2.55
CA PHE A 11 -18.09 20.38 -1.58
C PHE A 11 -17.24 19.60 -0.58
N THR A 12 -16.01 19.20 -0.94
CA THR A 12 -15.08 18.54 0.00
C THR A 12 -14.37 19.54 0.90
N THR A 13 -14.08 20.76 0.44
CA THR A 13 -13.50 21.80 1.31
C THR A 13 -14.50 22.44 2.26
N LEU A 14 -15.81 22.41 1.95
CA LEU A 14 -16.86 22.94 2.83
C LEU A 14 -17.25 21.99 3.98
N ILE A 15 -16.83 20.73 3.94
CA ILE A 15 -17.02 19.77 5.05
C ILE A 15 -15.80 19.74 6.00
N VAL A 16 -14.65 20.30 5.58
CA VAL A 16 -13.39 20.27 6.34
C VAL A 16 -13.22 21.45 7.32
N HIS A 17 -14.11 22.44 7.27
CA HIS A 17 -14.10 23.59 8.19
C HIS A 17 -15.47 23.80 8.87
N ILE A 18 -16.04 22.73 9.40
CA ILE A 18 -16.88 22.88 10.58
C ILE A 18 -15.89 22.99 11.75
N PRO A 19 -15.83 24.13 12.45
CA PRO A 19 -15.11 24.18 13.72
C PRO A 19 -15.80 23.17 14.62
N TRP A 20 -15.07 22.16 15.08
CA TRP A 20 -15.47 21.32 16.22
C TRP A 20 -15.30 22.11 17.52
N ASP A 21 -15.66 23.39 17.50
CA ASP A 21 -15.74 24.22 18.67
C ASP A 21 -17.13 24.00 19.28
N ALA A 22 -17.13 23.29 20.40
CA ALA A 22 -18.19 23.32 21.39
C ALA A 22 -19.56 22.77 20.95
N TYR A 23 -19.69 21.43 20.94
CA TYR A 23 -20.71 20.85 21.82
C TYR A 23 -20.12 20.83 23.23
N GLY A 24 -19.93 22.03 23.77
CA GLY A 24 -19.59 22.23 25.15
C GLY A 24 -20.81 21.78 25.92
N LEU A 25 -20.61 20.75 26.74
CA LEU A 25 -21.44 20.42 27.87
C LEU A 25 -22.00 21.71 28.45
N ASP A 26 -23.29 21.90 28.23
CA ASP A 26 -24.13 22.90 28.85
C ASP A 26 -23.77 22.85 30.33
N GLY A 27 -23.29 23.98 30.87
CA GLY A 27 -22.71 24.08 32.21
C GLY A 27 -23.70 23.79 33.34
N THR A 28 -24.12 22.54 33.47
CA THR A 28 -24.97 22.03 34.53
C THR A 28 -24.35 20.71 35.01
N THR A 29 -23.61 20.82 36.12
CA THR A 29 -22.92 19.75 36.86
C THR A 29 -21.56 19.32 36.29
N ALA A 30 -20.57 20.21 36.37
CA ALA A 30 -19.17 19.84 36.15
C ALA A 30 -18.66 19.10 37.40
N TYR A 31 -18.93 17.79 37.47
CA TYR A 31 -18.21 16.92 38.39
C TYR A 31 -16.72 16.97 38.02
N THR A 32 -15.89 17.36 38.97
CA THR A 32 -14.44 17.32 38.88
C THR A 32 -13.96 15.89 39.17
N GLY A 33 -12.70 15.58 38.82
CA GLY A 33 -12.10 14.31 39.23
C GLY A 33 -12.15 14.11 40.75
N GLU A 34 -12.03 15.19 41.53
CA GLU A 34 -12.14 15.18 43.00
C GLU A 34 -13.52 14.70 43.46
N ASP A 35 -14.60 15.12 42.79
CA ASP A 35 -15.97 14.68 43.11
C ASP A 35 -16.16 13.18 42.82
N CYS A 36 -15.52 12.64 41.78
CA CYS A 36 -15.55 11.21 41.49
C CYS A 36 -14.78 10.40 42.55
N PHE A 37 -13.64 10.93 43.03
CA PHE A 37 -12.80 10.25 44.00
C PHE A 37 -13.44 10.13 45.40
N GLU A 38 -14.42 10.97 45.74
CA GLU A 38 -15.18 10.81 46.98
C GLU A 38 -15.85 9.43 47.09
N CYS A 39 -16.28 8.86 45.96
CA CYS A 39 -16.92 7.54 45.88
C CYS A 39 -16.01 6.47 45.26
N HIS A 40 -15.02 6.85 44.45
CA HIS A 40 -14.11 5.95 43.73
C HIS A 40 -12.65 6.08 44.18
N ASP A 41 -12.41 6.15 45.50
CA ASP A 41 -11.07 6.31 46.10
C ASP A 41 -10.08 5.21 45.64
N GLU A 42 -10.58 4.00 45.39
CA GLU A 42 -9.81 2.87 44.86
C GLU A 42 -9.19 3.13 43.48
N MET A 43 -9.71 4.11 42.73
CA MET A 43 -9.21 4.47 41.39
C MET A 43 -8.22 5.64 41.42
N VAL A 44 -7.99 6.28 42.56
CA VAL A 44 -7.10 7.45 42.70
C VAL A 44 -5.67 7.07 42.35
N GLU A 45 -5.18 5.97 42.92
CA GLU A 45 -3.81 5.50 42.66
C GLU A 45 -3.63 5.08 41.20
N ASP A 46 -4.62 4.37 40.64
CA ASP A 46 -4.65 3.91 39.25
C ASP A 46 -4.64 5.09 38.27
N HIS A 47 -5.47 6.10 38.50
CA HIS A 47 -5.56 7.30 37.65
C HIS A 47 -4.28 8.14 37.73
N ALA A 48 -3.71 8.29 38.93
CA ALA A 48 -2.50 9.10 39.15
C ALA A 48 -1.27 8.56 38.40
N VAL A 49 -1.19 7.25 38.15
CA VAL A 49 -0.08 6.62 37.40
C VAL A 49 -0.43 6.35 35.93
N SER A 50 -1.67 6.61 35.51
CA SER A 50 -2.13 6.44 34.14
C SER A 50 -1.48 7.48 33.21
N VAL A 51 -1.30 7.09 31.94
CA VAL A 51 -0.90 8.04 30.88
C VAL A 51 -1.98 9.06 30.53
N HIS A 52 -3.18 8.91 31.09
CA HIS A 52 -4.32 9.81 30.94
C HIS A 52 -4.67 10.53 32.25
N SER A 53 -3.74 10.65 33.20
CA SER A 53 -3.94 11.33 34.49
C SER A 53 -4.42 12.79 34.35
N ASP A 54 -4.12 13.44 33.23
CA ASP A 54 -4.52 14.82 32.95
C ASP A 54 -5.91 14.94 32.28
N ILE A 55 -6.58 13.83 32.03
CA ILE A 55 -7.91 13.76 31.41
C ILE A 55 -8.98 13.58 32.50
N LEU A 56 -10.08 14.34 32.38
CA LEU A 56 -11.22 14.22 33.29
C LEU A 56 -11.92 12.87 33.10
N CYS A 57 -12.37 12.27 34.21
CA CYS A 57 -13.02 10.95 34.21
C CYS A 57 -14.18 10.86 33.21
N LEU A 58 -15.02 11.89 33.15
CA LEU A 58 -16.21 11.96 32.29
C LEU A 58 -15.90 12.10 30.78
N GLU A 59 -14.67 12.45 30.39
CA GLU A 59 -14.29 12.45 28.97
C GLU A 59 -14.16 11.02 28.42
N CYS A 60 -13.80 10.06 29.27
CA CYS A 60 -13.73 8.65 28.92
C CYS A 60 -14.98 7.87 29.39
N HIS A 61 -15.57 8.25 30.52
CA HIS A 61 -16.70 7.59 31.16
C HIS A 61 -17.98 8.44 31.05
N THR A 62 -18.39 8.77 29.83
CA THR A 62 -19.56 9.64 29.59
C THR A 62 -20.86 9.08 30.19
N GLN A 63 -20.98 7.75 30.30
CA GLN A 63 -22.13 7.07 30.90
C GLN A 63 -22.25 7.29 32.42
N ALA A 64 -21.18 7.74 33.09
CA ALA A 64 -21.22 8.05 34.53
C ALA A 64 -22.05 9.31 34.86
N LEU A 65 -22.48 10.06 33.85
CA LEU A 65 -23.43 11.16 34.00
C LEU A 65 -24.88 10.70 34.23
N GLU A 66 -25.19 9.43 33.96
CA GLU A 66 -26.54 8.91 34.14
C GLU A 66 -26.85 8.72 35.64
N GLU A 67 -28.10 9.01 36.03
CA GLU A 67 -28.60 8.67 37.36
C GLU A 67 -28.54 7.13 37.51
N ASP A 68 -28.02 6.66 38.64
CA ASP A 68 -27.76 5.23 38.93
C ASP A 68 -26.71 4.55 38.02
N HIS A 69 -25.65 5.27 37.61
CA HIS A 69 -24.57 4.69 36.78
C HIS A 69 -23.89 3.44 37.39
N GLU A 70 -24.02 3.23 38.70
CA GLU A 70 -23.60 2.01 39.40
C GLU A 70 -24.32 0.74 38.91
N ALA A 71 -25.48 0.87 38.28
CA ALA A 71 -26.26 -0.23 37.71
C ALA A 71 -25.95 -0.47 36.22
N LEU A 72 -25.09 0.35 35.60
CA LEU A 72 -24.77 0.27 34.18
C LEU A 72 -23.56 -0.62 33.91
N ASP A 73 -23.62 -1.38 32.81
CA ASP A 73 -22.45 -2.00 32.22
C ASP A 73 -21.83 -0.99 31.23
N PHE A 74 -20.66 -0.48 31.56
CA PHE A 74 -20.01 0.57 30.78
C PHE A 74 -19.51 0.03 29.45
N ASP A 75 -19.82 0.76 28.37
CA ASP A 75 -19.27 0.45 27.06
C ASP A 75 -17.74 0.58 27.08
N PRO A 76 -17.01 -0.32 26.40
CA PRO A 76 -15.57 -0.20 26.31
C PRO A 76 -15.15 1.13 25.68
N VAL A 77 -14.27 1.87 26.36
CA VAL A 77 -13.69 3.12 25.85
C VAL A 77 -13.11 2.92 24.44
N ASN A 78 -13.60 3.73 23.50
CA ASN A 78 -13.14 3.69 22.12
C ASN A 78 -11.92 4.60 21.93
N CYS A 79 -10.72 4.02 22.00
CA CYS A 79 -9.45 4.74 21.89
C CYS A 79 -9.35 5.60 20.62
N VAL A 80 -10.00 5.21 19.51
CA VAL A 80 -9.88 5.93 18.23
C VAL A 80 -10.67 7.24 18.17
N GLN A 81 -11.49 7.55 19.19
CA GLN A 81 -12.13 8.86 19.30
C GLN A 81 -11.11 9.97 19.59
N CYS A 82 -10.01 9.64 20.26
CA CYS A 82 -8.96 10.59 20.61
C CYS A 82 -7.60 10.26 19.97
N HIS A 83 -7.34 8.99 19.63
CA HIS A 83 -6.05 8.53 19.09
C HIS A 83 -6.16 8.05 17.65
N ALA A 84 -5.23 8.50 16.80
CA ALA A 84 -5.09 7.97 15.46
C ALA A 84 -4.33 6.63 15.46
N PRO A 85 -4.83 5.59 14.78
CA PRO A 85 -4.07 4.36 14.57
C PRO A 85 -2.70 4.63 13.94
N HIS A 86 -1.68 3.91 14.41
CA HIS A 86 -0.34 4.02 13.86
C HIS A 86 -0.26 3.50 12.43
N THR A 87 0.62 4.10 11.62
CA THR A 87 0.81 3.69 10.22
C THR A 87 1.66 2.41 10.09
N GLU A 88 1.56 1.71 8.96
CA GLU A 88 2.41 0.54 8.63
C GLU A 88 3.92 0.84 8.69
N LYS A 89 4.31 2.12 8.58
CA LYS A 89 5.70 2.53 8.76
C LYS A 89 6.18 2.28 10.19
N ASN A 90 5.36 2.65 11.18
CA ASN A 90 5.72 2.58 12.59
C ASN A 90 5.52 1.16 13.15
N LEU A 91 4.44 0.49 12.73
CA LEU A 91 4.10 -0.85 13.22
C LEU A 91 4.66 -1.98 12.35
N HIS A 92 5.36 -1.67 11.26
CA HIS A 92 5.78 -2.60 10.20
C HIS A 92 4.66 -3.32 9.42
N ASP A 93 3.43 -3.37 9.95
CA ASP A 93 2.21 -3.85 9.32
C ASP A 93 0.99 -3.18 9.97
N ALA A 94 -0.17 -3.19 9.30
CA ALA A 94 -1.33 -2.43 9.77
C ALA A 94 -1.96 -2.96 11.07
N HIS A 95 -1.61 -4.19 11.50
CA HIS A 95 -2.10 -4.81 12.74
C HIS A 95 -3.62 -4.71 12.95
N THR A 96 -4.41 -4.78 11.86
CA THR A 96 -5.87 -4.54 11.87
C THR A 96 -6.68 -5.50 12.73
N ARG A 97 -6.07 -6.59 13.21
CA ARG A 97 -6.68 -7.57 14.12
C ARG A 97 -6.22 -7.41 15.55
N VAL A 98 -5.24 -6.56 15.84
CA VAL A 98 -4.73 -6.35 17.19
C VAL A 98 -5.49 -5.17 17.79
N THR A 99 -6.16 -5.43 18.91
CA THR A 99 -6.83 -4.36 19.67
C THR A 99 -5.79 -3.46 20.31
N CYS A 100 -6.09 -2.17 20.46
CA CYS A 100 -5.18 -1.22 21.10
C CYS A 100 -4.72 -1.72 22.47
N LYS A 101 -5.64 -2.30 23.26
CA LYS A 101 -5.35 -2.83 24.61
C LYS A 101 -4.32 -3.97 24.61
N ALA A 102 -4.29 -4.80 23.55
CA ALA A 102 -3.32 -5.89 23.46
C ALA A 102 -1.87 -5.41 23.32
N CYS A 103 -1.66 -4.17 22.86
CA CYS A 103 -0.33 -3.55 22.76
C CYS A 103 -0.08 -2.51 23.87
N HIS A 104 -1.11 -1.74 24.22
CA HIS A 104 -0.99 -0.55 25.06
C HIS A 104 -1.28 -0.81 26.54
N VAL A 105 -1.68 -2.01 26.96
CA VAL A 105 -1.88 -2.32 28.39
C VAL A 105 -0.80 -3.30 28.84
N GLN A 106 -0.08 -2.94 29.90
CA GLN A 106 1.05 -3.74 30.38
C GLN A 106 0.58 -4.93 31.24
N GLY A 107 1.31 -6.04 31.18
CA GLY A 107 1.10 -7.19 32.08
C GLY A 107 0.06 -8.21 31.60
N GLY A 108 -0.61 -7.96 30.47
CA GLY A 108 -1.43 -8.98 29.81
C GLY A 108 -0.68 -9.79 28.79
N ILE A 109 -1.26 -10.94 28.50
CA ILE A 109 -0.82 -11.86 27.46
C ILE A 109 -1.80 -11.70 26.29
N PRO A 110 -1.35 -11.31 25.09
CA PRO A 110 -2.20 -11.26 23.92
C PRO A 110 -2.79 -12.64 23.62
N THR A 111 -4.11 -12.70 23.40
CA THR A 111 -4.84 -13.94 23.08
C THR A 111 -5.80 -13.73 21.93
N ILE A 112 -6.24 -14.82 21.30
CA ILE A 112 -7.20 -14.76 20.19
C ILE A 112 -8.61 -14.89 20.75
N ASP A 113 -9.46 -13.90 20.46
CA ASP A 113 -10.89 -14.00 20.70
C ASP A 113 -11.51 -15.10 19.81
N PRO A 114 -12.20 -16.11 20.37
CA PRO A 114 -12.73 -17.24 19.61
C PRO A 114 -13.75 -16.84 18.53
N GLU A 115 -14.49 -15.75 18.72
CA GLU A 115 -15.54 -15.30 17.79
C GLU A 115 -15.00 -14.40 16.69
N SER A 116 -14.42 -13.24 17.05
CA SER A 116 -13.92 -12.26 16.08
C SER A 116 -12.59 -12.67 15.44
N LYS A 117 -11.84 -13.58 16.08
CA LYS A 117 -10.43 -13.88 15.76
C LYS A 117 -9.50 -12.69 15.93
N ASN A 118 -9.90 -11.63 16.61
CA ASN A 118 -9.01 -10.52 16.93
C ASN A 118 -8.07 -10.90 18.08
N ILE A 119 -6.91 -10.25 18.11
CA ILE A 119 -5.94 -10.34 19.19
C ILE A 119 -6.36 -9.34 20.27
N ILE A 120 -6.85 -9.88 21.37
CA ILE A 120 -7.32 -9.15 22.53
C ILE A 120 -6.34 -9.29 23.68
N PHE A 121 -6.37 -8.32 24.59
CA PHE A 121 -5.70 -8.44 25.87
C PHE A 121 -6.35 -9.54 26.71
N SER A 122 -5.55 -10.41 27.33
CA SER A 122 -5.99 -11.35 28.36
C SER A 122 -4.96 -11.42 29.47
N GLY A 123 -5.32 -11.04 30.69
CA GLY A 123 -4.36 -10.97 31.79
C GLY A 123 -5.00 -10.51 33.09
N GLY A 124 -4.30 -10.78 34.19
CA GLY A 124 -4.66 -10.25 35.51
C GLY A 124 -4.12 -8.83 35.68
N PHE A 125 -4.83 -8.01 36.44
CA PHE A 125 -4.38 -6.70 36.89
C PHE A 125 -3.03 -6.82 37.62
N ARG A 126 -2.21 -5.76 37.62
CA ARG A 126 -1.12 -5.71 38.59
C ARG A 126 -1.71 -5.77 40.01
N PRO A 127 -1.03 -6.42 40.96
CA PRO A 127 -1.48 -6.43 42.35
C PRO A 127 -1.69 -5.00 42.87
N GLY A 128 -2.90 -4.70 43.34
CA GLY A 128 -3.29 -3.39 43.86
C GLY A 128 -3.93 -2.42 42.86
N MET A 129 -4.15 -2.83 41.60
CA MET A 129 -4.87 -2.02 40.62
C MET A 129 -6.23 -2.63 40.26
N GLU A 130 -7.26 -1.80 40.20
CA GLU A 130 -8.67 -2.18 40.02
C GLU A 130 -9.10 -2.06 38.55
N MET A 131 -8.46 -1.16 37.77
CA MET A 131 -8.90 -0.81 36.42
C MET A 131 -7.85 -1.11 35.33
N LEU A 132 -8.27 -1.85 34.29
CA LEU A 132 -7.39 -2.32 33.21
C LEU A 132 -6.91 -1.18 32.31
N LEU A 133 -7.80 -0.22 32.03
CA LEU A 133 -7.55 0.87 31.09
C LEU A 133 -6.64 1.96 31.68
N HIS A 134 -6.62 2.11 33.00
CA HIS A 134 -5.70 3.03 33.70
C HIS A 134 -4.26 2.52 33.72
N GLN A 135 -4.04 1.25 33.36
CA GLN A 135 -2.73 0.63 33.16
C GLN A 135 -2.21 0.80 31.72
N ALA A 136 -2.87 1.66 30.93
CA ALA A 136 -2.39 2.00 29.60
C ALA A 136 -1.01 2.63 29.70
N ILE A 137 -0.10 2.16 28.85
CA ILE A 137 1.27 2.64 28.72
C ILE A 137 1.44 3.39 27.40
N ASN A 138 2.36 4.34 27.40
CA ASN A 138 2.78 5.01 26.18
C ASN A 138 3.72 4.06 25.42
N ALA A 139 3.11 3.16 24.66
CA ALA A 139 3.78 2.14 23.90
C ALA A 139 4.51 2.75 22.70
N SER A 140 5.85 2.77 22.74
CA SER A 140 6.68 3.33 21.67
C SER A 140 7.96 2.54 21.40
N SER A 141 8.10 1.30 21.92
CA SER A 141 9.33 0.53 21.78
C SER A 141 9.14 -0.79 21.03
N GLU A 142 10.18 -1.20 20.29
CA GLU A 142 10.32 -2.53 19.66
C GLU A 142 10.12 -3.68 20.67
N GLU A 143 10.24 -3.39 21.97
CA GLU A 143 10.07 -4.34 23.07
C GLU A 143 8.64 -4.93 23.11
N GLN A 144 7.61 -4.12 22.81
CA GLN A 144 6.21 -4.58 22.79
C GLN A 144 5.91 -5.52 21.63
N CYS A 145 6.68 -5.47 20.54
CA CYS A 145 6.55 -6.47 19.48
C CYS A 145 6.83 -7.88 20.02
N GLY A 146 7.71 -8.00 21.02
CA GLY A 146 8.09 -9.27 21.66
C GLY A 146 6.94 -10.01 22.35
N GLU A 147 5.87 -9.31 22.74
CA GLU A 147 4.67 -9.91 23.35
C GLU A 147 3.85 -10.77 22.37
N CYS A 148 4.04 -10.57 21.07
CA CYS A 148 3.41 -11.40 20.02
C CYS A 148 4.46 -12.15 19.18
N HIS A 149 5.61 -11.52 18.91
CA HIS A 149 6.65 -12.01 18.02
C HIS A 149 7.70 -12.84 18.77
N PHE A 150 7.28 -14.01 19.26
CA PHE A 150 8.16 -14.96 19.95
C PHE A 150 7.89 -16.41 19.52
N GLN A 151 8.86 -17.28 19.77
CA GLN A 151 8.76 -18.69 19.41
C GLN A 151 7.65 -19.40 20.18
N GLY A 152 6.76 -20.09 19.47
CA GLY A 152 5.64 -20.81 20.08
C GLY A 152 4.45 -19.93 20.46
N ASN A 153 4.39 -18.67 19.99
CA ASN A 153 3.24 -17.81 20.23
C ASN A 153 1.93 -18.44 19.73
N ALA A 154 0.85 -18.27 20.50
CA ALA A 154 -0.48 -18.80 20.18
C ALA A 154 -1.36 -17.80 19.41
N VAL A 155 -0.87 -16.59 19.17
CA VAL A 155 -1.61 -15.51 18.51
C VAL A 155 -1.51 -15.52 16.99
N GLY A 156 -0.69 -16.41 16.43
CA GLY A 156 -0.52 -16.52 14.99
C GLY A 156 0.32 -15.39 14.40
N ALA A 157 1.26 -14.85 15.19
CA ALA A 157 2.22 -13.85 14.73
C ALA A 157 3.51 -14.53 14.24
N SER A 158 4.18 -13.90 13.27
CA SER A 158 5.53 -14.32 12.84
C SER A 158 6.47 -14.27 14.05
N THR A 159 7.34 -15.26 14.23
CA THR A 159 8.30 -15.20 15.35
C THR A 159 9.39 -14.17 15.13
N MET A 160 9.60 -13.75 13.88
CA MET A 160 10.41 -12.59 13.52
C MET A 160 9.55 -11.34 13.44
N VAL A 161 10.06 -10.22 13.96
CA VAL A 161 9.56 -8.88 13.62
C VAL A 161 10.05 -8.56 12.21
N LEU A 162 9.10 -8.53 11.27
CA LEU A 162 9.38 -8.29 9.85
C LEU A 162 9.33 -6.77 9.59
N PRO A 163 10.20 -6.23 8.73
CA PRO A 163 10.22 -4.79 8.48
C PRO A 163 9.02 -4.32 7.68
N ALA A 164 8.77 -3.01 7.73
CA ALA A 164 7.75 -2.36 6.92
C ALA A 164 8.02 -2.60 5.43
N LYS A 165 6.96 -2.81 4.66
CA LYS A 165 7.07 -2.98 3.20
C LYS A 165 7.48 -1.64 2.58
N SER A 166 8.58 -1.65 1.85
CA SER A 166 9.15 -0.44 1.25
C SER A 166 8.47 -0.03 -0.05
N ILE A 167 8.88 1.12 -0.60
CA ILE A 167 8.42 1.62 -1.91
C ILE A 167 8.61 0.60 -3.04
N LEU A 168 9.57 -0.32 -2.90
CA LEU A 168 9.82 -1.39 -3.86
C LEU A 168 8.65 -2.38 -3.97
N CYS A 169 7.89 -2.56 -2.89
CA CYS A 169 6.76 -3.47 -2.82
C CYS A 169 5.45 -2.84 -3.30
N MET A 170 5.41 -1.50 -3.43
CA MET A 170 4.21 -0.72 -3.76
C MET A 170 3.49 -1.17 -5.05
N PRO A 171 4.19 -1.60 -6.13
CA PRO A 171 3.51 -2.15 -7.32
C PRO A 171 2.81 -3.49 -7.09
N CYS A 172 3.15 -4.19 -6.00
CA CYS A 172 2.66 -5.51 -5.68
C CYS A 172 1.59 -5.48 -4.60
N HIS A 173 1.66 -4.62 -3.59
CA HIS A 173 0.64 -4.51 -2.54
C HIS A 173 0.77 -3.20 -1.77
N VAL A 174 -0.19 -2.96 -0.87
CA VAL A 174 -0.13 -1.84 0.08
C VAL A 174 1.22 -1.84 0.79
N ALA A 175 1.92 -0.72 0.67
CA ALA A 175 3.27 -0.52 1.17
C ALA A 175 3.52 0.96 1.49
N THR A 176 4.63 1.21 2.16
CA THR A 176 5.06 2.56 2.57
C THR A 176 5.99 3.19 1.54
N ILE A 177 6.31 4.48 1.71
CA ILE A 177 7.37 5.16 0.95
C ILE A 177 8.74 4.95 1.60
N SER A 178 8.80 4.48 2.85
CA SER A 178 10.07 4.32 3.57
C SER A 178 10.90 3.15 3.02
N VAL A 179 12.20 3.21 3.30
CA VAL A 179 13.19 2.18 2.96
C VAL A 179 14.04 1.98 4.20
N GLU A 180 13.61 1.06 5.07
CA GLU A 180 14.23 0.86 6.39
C GLU A 180 15.07 -0.42 6.43
N ASP A 181 14.74 -1.41 5.60
CA ASP A 181 15.46 -2.68 5.56
C ASP A 181 16.63 -2.68 4.57
N LYS A 182 17.67 -3.46 4.91
CA LYS A 182 18.91 -3.57 4.12
C LYS A 182 18.67 -4.15 2.72
N THR A 183 17.70 -5.06 2.57
CA THR A 183 17.40 -5.72 1.30
C THR A 183 16.87 -4.71 0.29
N SER A 184 15.92 -3.88 0.71
CA SER A 184 15.36 -2.80 -0.11
C SER A 184 16.41 -1.74 -0.44
N LEU A 185 17.26 -1.36 0.52
CA LEU A 185 18.33 -0.39 0.29
C LEU A 185 19.32 -0.86 -0.78
N VAL A 186 19.84 -2.09 -0.66
CA VAL A 186 20.78 -2.66 -1.63
C VAL A 186 20.16 -2.76 -3.02
N SER A 187 18.91 -3.22 -3.12
CA SER A 187 18.19 -3.30 -4.39
C SER A 187 18.02 -1.93 -5.04
N LEU A 188 17.58 -0.93 -4.28
CA LEU A 188 17.40 0.42 -4.78
C LEU A 188 18.71 1.03 -5.25
N PHE A 189 19.81 0.81 -4.52
CA PHE A 189 21.15 1.26 -4.93
C PHE A 189 21.57 0.66 -6.28
N ILE A 190 21.43 -0.65 -6.46
CA ILE A 190 21.76 -1.33 -7.73
C ILE A 190 20.87 -0.84 -8.87
N PHE A 191 19.57 -0.69 -8.60
CA PHE A 191 18.60 -0.15 -9.56
C PHE A 191 18.99 1.26 -10.02
N ILE A 192 19.29 2.16 -9.09
CA ILE A 192 19.68 3.55 -9.40
C ILE A 192 20.96 3.57 -10.25
N ILE A 193 22.00 2.81 -9.88
CA ILE A 193 23.22 2.71 -10.69
C ILE A 193 22.91 2.24 -12.12
N GLY A 194 22.06 1.22 -12.26
CA GLY A 194 21.67 0.72 -13.57
C GLY A 194 20.92 1.76 -14.40
N VAL A 195 20.01 2.52 -13.78
CA VAL A 195 19.29 3.62 -14.46
C VAL A 195 20.23 4.74 -14.85
N LEU A 196 21.16 5.15 -13.97
CA LEU A 196 22.16 6.17 -14.28
C LEU A 196 23.07 5.73 -15.43
N GLY A 197 23.49 4.46 -15.45
CA GLY A 197 24.24 3.89 -16.57
C GLY A 197 23.45 3.92 -17.88
N LEU A 198 22.16 3.57 -17.86
CA LEU A 198 21.29 3.64 -19.03
C LEU A 198 21.16 5.07 -19.56
N VAL A 199 20.95 6.04 -18.67
CA VAL A 199 20.88 7.46 -18.99
C VAL A 199 22.20 7.95 -19.59
N SER A 200 23.34 7.58 -18.99
CA SER A 200 24.67 7.94 -19.51
C SER A 200 24.87 7.46 -20.95
N VAL A 201 24.46 6.22 -21.27
CA VAL A 201 24.56 5.67 -22.63
C VAL A 201 23.69 6.48 -23.62
N TRP A 202 22.49 6.90 -23.22
CA TRP A 202 21.64 7.73 -24.09
C TRP A 202 22.27 9.07 -24.44
N PHE A 203 22.95 9.71 -23.49
CA PHE A 203 23.62 10.99 -23.71
C PHE A 203 25.02 10.85 -24.34
N SER A 204 25.61 9.65 -24.36
CA SER A 204 26.91 9.38 -24.99
C SER A 204 26.84 9.16 -26.50
N GLY A 205 25.64 9.07 -27.08
CA GLY A 205 25.45 8.93 -28.52
C GLY A 205 25.84 10.21 -29.27
N SER A 206 26.98 10.19 -29.96
CA SER A 206 27.31 11.18 -30.98
C SER A 206 26.37 11.02 -32.18
N ILE A 207 25.77 12.13 -32.63
CA ILE A 207 25.09 12.17 -33.93
C ILE A 207 26.19 12.03 -34.98
N ALA A 208 26.48 10.80 -35.39
CA ALA A 208 27.24 10.55 -36.59
C ALA A 208 26.50 11.25 -37.74
N LYS A 209 27.20 12.18 -38.40
CA LYS A 209 26.73 13.03 -39.50
C LYS A 209 25.87 12.21 -40.47
N ARG A 210 24.54 12.23 -40.29
CA ARG A 210 23.61 11.90 -41.38
C ARG A 210 23.73 13.03 -42.38
N GLU A 211 23.94 12.68 -43.64
CA GLU A 211 24.01 13.63 -44.74
C GLU A 211 22.82 14.59 -44.69
N PRO A 212 23.03 15.88 -45.02
CA PRO A 212 22.02 16.90 -44.83
C PRO A 212 20.86 16.66 -45.80
N VAL A 213 19.78 16.06 -45.29
CA VAL A 213 18.46 16.34 -45.84
C VAL A 213 18.26 17.84 -45.66
N ILE A 214 18.16 18.57 -46.77
CA ILE A 214 18.08 20.03 -46.85
C ILE A 214 16.99 20.53 -45.90
N PHE A 215 17.41 20.91 -44.68
CA PHE A 215 16.55 21.55 -43.70
C PHE A 215 16.82 23.05 -43.82
N VAL A 216 15.87 23.74 -44.45
CA VAL A 216 15.88 25.20 -44.56
C VAL A 216 16.08 25.79 -43.16
N LYS A 217 17.19 26.50 -43.01
CA LYS A 217 17.69 27.04 -41.75
C LYS A 217 16.91 28.31 -41.39
N ASN A 218 15.75 28.17 -40.74
CA ASN A 218 15.14 29.31 -40.07
C ASN A 218 15.75 29.48 -38.68
N LYS A 219 16.66 30.45 -38.59
CA LYS A 219 17.11 31.07 -37.35
C LYS A 219 15.91 31.79 -36.71
N THR A 220 15.34 31.22 -35.66
CA THR A 220 14.65 32.01 -34.64
C THR A 220 14.98 31.41 -33.28
N GLY A 221 15.56 32.23 -32.41
CA GLY A 221 15.95 31.87 -31.06
C GLY A 221 14.74 31.34 -30.28
N ALA A 222 14.85 30.09 -29.83
CA ALA A 222 13.84 29.45 -29.00
C ALA A 222 13.91 30.03 -27.57
N ARG A 223 13.24 31.18 -27.36
CA ARG A 223 12.78 31.53 -26.02
C ARG A 223 11.69 30.54 -25.65
N PHE A 224 11.96 29.72 -24.62
CA PHE A 224 11.01 28.83 -23.96
C PHE A 224 9.84 29.68 -23.44
N LYS A 225 8.76 29.84 -24.22
CA LYS A 225 7.53 30.46 -23.74
C LYS A 225 6.70 29.37 -23.07
N SER A 226 6.66 29.41 -21.73
CA SER A 226 5.88 28.55 -20.85
C SER A 226 4.36 28.71 -20.97
N SER A 227 3.86 29.60 -21.84
CA SER A 227 2.44 29.91 -21.99
C SER A 227 1.64 28.94 -22.86
N ALA A 228 2.27 27.92 -23.47
CA ALA A 228 1.57 26.91 -24.29
C ALA A 228 1.06 25.69 -23.49
N LEU A 229 1.27 25.65 -22.16
CA LEU A 229 0.84 24.53 -21.31
C LEU A 229 -0.62 24.67 -20.80
N PHE A 230 -1.28 25.80 -21.01
CA PHE A 230 -2.63 26.10 -20.49
C PHE A 230 -3.68 26.32 -21.57
N GLY A 231 -3.87 25.35 -22.48
CA GLY A 231 -5.04 25.34 -23.34
C GLY A 231 -5.13 24.08 -24.20
N GLY A 232 -6.16 23.24 -23.99
CA GLY A 232 -6.61 22.12 -24.84
C GLY A 232 -5.63 20.96 -25.12
N GLY A 233 -4.35 21.25 -25.34
CA GLY A 233 -3.30 20.30 -25.70
C GLY A 233 -2.87 19.38 -24.56
N ILE A 234 -3.00 19.80 -23.30
CA ILE A 234 -2.70 18.93 -22.16
C ILE A 234 -3.68 17.74 -22.09
N PHE A 235 -4.97 17.96 -22.35
CA PHE A 235 -5.97 16.90 -22.38
C PHE A 235 -5.74 15.95 -23.57
N HIS A 236 -5.37 16.48 -24.73
CA HIS A 236 -5.05 15.65 -25.89
C HIS A 236 -3.78 14.81 -25.65
N LEU A 237 -2.76 15.41 -25.05
CA LEU A 237 -1.52 14.72 -24.68
C LEU A 237 -1.77 13.62 -23.64
N LEU A 238 -2.52 13.92 -22.58
CA LEU A 238 -2.88 12.95 -21.54
C LEU A 238 -3.73 11.81 -22.11
N ASN A 239 -4.69 12.11 -22.99
CA ASN A 239 -5.49 11.10 -23.66
C ASN A 239 -4.66 10.21 -24.60
N GLU A 240 -3.73 10.78 -25.37
CA GLU A 240 -2.80 9.99 -26.19
C GLU A 240 -1.92 9.08 -25.33
N ILE A 241 -1.35 9.60 -24.25
CA ILE A 241 -0.55 8.79 -23.32
C ILE A 241 -1.41 7.70 -22.70
N PHE A 242 -2.63 8.01 -22.27
CA PHE A 242 -3.55 7.02 -21.69
C PHE A 242 -3.86 5.89 -22.67
N VAL A 243 -4.24 6.23 -23.91
CA VAL A 243 -4.61 5.23 -24.92
C VAL A 243 -3.39 4.40 -25.37
N GLU A 244 -2.22 5.03 -25.53
CA GLU A 244 -1.03 4.35 -26.02
C GLU A 244 -0.30 3.57 -24.91
N ALA A 245 -0.16 4.15 -23.71
CA ALA A 245 0.62 3.57 -22.61
C ALA A 245 -0.23 2.70 -21.66
N ILE A 246 -1.47 3.10 -21.34
CA ILE A 246 -2.33 2.35 -20.41
C ILE A 246 -3.19 1.33 -21.15
N LEU A 247 -3.87 1.72 -22.23
CA LEU A 247 -4.69 0.78 -23.01
C LEU A 247 -3.88 -0.07 -24.00
N LEU A 248 -2.58 0.22 -24.15
CA LEU A 248 -1.65 -0.54 -24.98
C LEU A 248 -2.14 -0.68 -26.43
N LYS A 249 -2.79 0.38 -26.97
CA LYS A 249 -3.45 0.36 -28.29
C LYS A 249 -2.56 -0.18 -29.41
N ARG A 250 -1.30 0.26 -29.47
CA ARG A 250 -0.35 -0.21 -30.49
C ARG A 250 -0.11 -1.72 -30.42
N LEU A 251 -0.02 -2.28 -29.21
CA LEU A 251 0.15 -3.73 -29.02
C LEU A 251 -1.11 -4.48 -29.45
N PHE A 252 -2.29 -3.94 -29.12
CA PHE A 252 -3.58 -4.50 -29.57
C PHE A 252 -3.69 -4.58 -31.09
N GLN A 253 -3.29 -3.50 -31.78
CA GLN A 253 -3.29 -3.43 -33.25
C GLN A 253 -2.29 -4.40 -33.88
N GLN A 254 -1.14 -4.65 -33.24
CA GLN A 254 -0.13 -5.57 -33.74
C GLN A 254 -0.46 -7.05 -33.50
N SER A 255 -1.05 -7.38 -32.34
CA SER A 255 -1.45 -8.75 -32.02
C SER A 255 -2.35 -8.77 -30.79
N LYS A 256 -3.62 -9.12 -31.01
CA LYS A 256 -4.60 -9.31 -29.93
C LYS A 256 -4.12 -10.34 -28.89
N ALA A 257 -3.47 -11.42 -29.32
CA ALA A 257 -2.96 -12.46 -28.42
C ALA A 257 -1.85 -11.92 -27.50
N ARG A 258 -0.86 -11.18 -28.05
CA ARG A 258 0.19 -10.56 -27.23
C ARG A 258 -0.39 -9.50 -26.30
N TRP A 259 -1.39 -8.76 -26.76
CA TRP A 259 -2.10 -7.80 -25.92
C TRP A 259 -2.79 -8.49 -24.75
N ILE A 260 -3.56 -9.56 -24.95
CA ILE A 260 -4.22 -10.29 -23.85
C ILE A 260 -3.19 -10.77 -22.81
N ILE A 261 -2.10 -11.41 -23.27
CA ILE A 261 -1.05 -11.93 -22.38
C ILE A 261 -0.40 -10.81 -21.57
N HIS A 262 -0.05 -9.70 -22.24
CA HIS A 262 0.58 -8.58 -21.56
C HIS A 262 -0.39 -7.86 -20.62
N SER A 263 -1.66 -7.69 -21.02
CA SER A 263 -2.73 -7.11 -20.20
C SER A 263 -2.97 -7.90 -18.92
N LEU A 264 -2.87 -9.24 -18.96
CA LEU A 264 -2.96 -10.11 -17.78
C LEU A 264 -1.83 -9.87 -16.76
N ILE A 265 -0.72 -9.25 -17.17
CA ILE A 265 0.41 -8.91 -16.29
C ILE A 265 0.35 -7.43 -15.92
N PHE A 266 0.27 -6.56 -16.92
CA PHE A 266 0.36 -5.11 -16.79
C PHE A 266 -0.79 -4.50 -15.98
N PHE A 267 -2.05 -4.83 -16.28
CA PHE A 267 -3.18 -4.22 -15.59
C PHE A 267 -3.21 -4.56 -14.09
N PRO A 268 -2.98 -5.81 -13.66
CA PRO A 268 -2.79 -6.12 -12.24
C PRO A 268 -1.73 -5.27 -11.55
N PHE A 269 -0.54 -5.07 -12.15
CA PHE A 269 0.48 -4.21 -11.56
C PHE A 269 0.00 -2.76 -11.43
N VAL A 270 -0.65 -2.21 -12.46
CA VAL A 270 -1.20 -0.84 -12.42
C VAL A 270 -2.28 -0.72 -11.34
N PHE A 271 -3.20 -1.68 -11.26
CA PHE A 271 -4.29 -1.65 -10.30
C PHE A 271 -3.79 -1.83 -8.87
N ARG A 272 -2.84 -2.75 -8.62
CA ARG A 272 -2.27 -2.97 -7.29
C ARG A 272 -1.42 -1.79 -6.83
N PHE A 273 -0.67 -1.16 -7.75
CA PHE A 273 0.05 0.08 -7.49
C PHE A 273 -0.91 1.22 -7.12
N ALA A 274 -1.99 1.42 -7.89
CA ALA A 274 -2.99 2.43 -7.61
C ALA A 274 -3.69 2.18 -6.27
N PHE A 275 -4.05 0.91 -5.99
CA PHE A 275 -4.61 0.51 -4.69
C PHE A 275 -3.66 0.88 -3.55
N SER A 276 -2.36 0.60 -3.69
CA SER A 276 -1.36 0.94 -2.68
C SER A 276 -1.24 2.45 -2.47
N LEU A 277 -1.23 3.25 -3.53
CA LEU A 277 -1.16 4.71 -3.41
C LEU A 277 -2.39 5.29 -2.69
N VAL A 278 -3.58 4.79 -3.04
CA VAL A 278 -4.84 5.19 -2.39
C VAL A 278 -4.81 4.77 -0.92
N SER A 279 -4.43 3.53 -0.62
CA SER A 279 -4.34 3.04 0.76
C SER A 279 -3.36 3.84 1.60
N LEU A 280 -2.19 4.18 1.04
CA LEU A 280 -1.21 5.02 1.70
C LEU A 280 -1.77 6.42 1.99
N PHE A 281 -2.36 7.08 0.98
CA PHE A 281 -2.98 8.40 1.13
C PHE A 281 -4.04 8.41 2.24
N PHE A 282 -4.96 7.45 2.21
CA PHE A 282 -6.01 7.32 3.22
C PHE A 282 -5.45 7.01 4.61
N SER A 283 -4.46 6.12 4.72
CA SER A 283 -3.81 5.82 5.99
C SER A 283 -3.09 7.01 6.63
N THR A 284 -2.68 8.00 5.83
CA THR A 284 -1.99 9.19 6.34
C THR A 284 -2.93 10.34 6.69
N ILE A 285 -4.10 10.43 6.04
CA ILE A 285 -5.00 11.59 6.19
C ILE A 285 -6.23 11.24 7.03
N PHE A 286 -6.74 10.01 6.91
CA PHE A 286 -7.95 9.54 7.60
C PHE A 286 -7.71 8.14 8.21
N PRO A 287 -6.75 8.00 9.14
CA PRO A 287 -6.26 6.69 9.63
C PRO A 287 -7.34 5.82 10.30
N ASP A 288 -8.33 6.45 10.91
CA ASP A 288 -9.45 5.87 11.66
C ASP A 288 -10.69 5.59 10.78
N SER A 289 -10.72 6.10 9.54
CA SER A 289 -11.89 5.95 8.69
C SER A 289 -12.16 4.49 8.30
N PHE A 290 -13.44 4.13 8.21
CA PHE A 290 -13.87 2.80 7.74
C PHE A 290 -13.23 2.42 6.40
N VAL A 291 -13.06 3.38 5.48
CA VAL A 291 -12.43 3.15 4.17
C VAL A 291 -10.96 2.76 4.35
N THR A 292 -10.21 3.46 5.20
CA THR A 292 -8.81 3.13 5.49
C THR A 292 -8.68 1.73 6.05
N ILE A 293 -9.50 1.38 7.05
CA ILE A 293 -9.49 0.06 7.67
C ILE A 293 -9.81 -1.02 6.62
N ALA A 294 -10.81 -0.81 5.76
CA ALA A 294 -11.17 -1.74 4.69
C ALA A 294 -10.06 -1.93 3.64
N LEU A 295 -9.24 -0.91 3.38
CA LEU A 295 -8.10 -0.96 2.47
C LEU A 295 -6.86 -1.61 3.10
N LEU A 296 -6.69 -1.45 4.41
CA LEU A 296 -5.52 -1.95 5.18
C LEU A 296 -5.73 -3.33 5.83
N ASP A 297 -6.96 -3.80 5.99
CA ASP A 297 -7.24 -5.13 6.52
C ASP A 297 -7.11 -6.20 5.43
N LYS A 298 -6.22 -7.17 5.66
CA LYS A 298 -5.92 -8.26 4.70
C LYS A 298 -7.10 -9.20 4.52
N ASN A 299 -7.98 -9.28 5.51
CA ASN A 299 -9.12 -10.20 5.51
C ASN A 299 -10.41 -9.51 5.06
N HIS A 300 -10.41 -8.19 4.89
CA HIS A 300 -11.56 -7.48 4.37
C HIS A 300 -11.89 -7.98 2.96
N VAL A 301 -13.15 -8.39 2.75
CA VAL A 301 -13.63 -9.11 1.56
C VAL A 301 -13.19 -8.45 0.26
N PHE A 302 -13.31 -7.12 0.18
CA PHE A 302 -12.94 -6.35 -1.00
C PHE A 302 -11.43 -6.46 -1.32
N ARG A 303 -10.58 -6.28 -0.30
CA ARG A 303 -9.13 -6.34 -0.48
C ARG A 303 -8.69 -7.76 -0.79
N ALA A 304 -9.15 -8.73 -0.01
CA ALA A 304 -8.82 -10.14 -0.18
C ALA A 304 -9.14 -10.62 -1.61
N LEU A 305 -10.37 -10.40 -2.09
CA LEU A 305 -10.76 -10.76 -3.45
C LEU A 305 -9.93 -10.03 -4.52
N PHE A 306 -9.74 -8.72 -4.37
CA PHE A 306 -8.98 -7.92 -5.34
C PHE A 306 -7.55 -8.42 -5.50
N PHE A 307 -6.88 -8.70 -4.38
CA PHE A 307 -5.49 -9.16 -4.38
C PHE A 307 -5.34 -10.61 -4.87
N ASP A 308 -6.32 -11.46 -4.62
CA ASP A 308 -6.35 -12.85 -5.09
C ASP A 308 -6.59 -12.91 -6.62
N VAL A 309 -7.61 -12.21 -7.12
CA VAL A 309 -7.93 -12.14 -8.56
C VAL A 309 -6.78 -11.53 -9.36
N THR A 310 -6.24 -10.39 -8.94
CA THR A 310 -5.13 -9.74 -9.65
C THR A 310 -3.84 -10.57 -9.59
N GLY A 311 -3.60 -11.32 -8.51
CA GLY A 311 -2.50 -12.26 -8.43
C GLY A 311 -2.64 -13.41 -9.44
N LEU A 312 -3.83 -14.01 -9.55
CA LEU A 312 -4.10 -15.08 -10.50
C LEU A 312 -4.00 -14.62 -11.95
N MET A 313 -4.42 -13.38 -12.24
CA MET A 313 -4.20 -12.77 -13.56
C MET A 313 -2.71 -12.74 -13.91
N ILE A 314 -1.84 -12.31 -12.99
CA ILE A 314 -0.39 -12.27 -13.23
C ILE A 314 0.17 -13.68 -13.46
N LEU A 315 -0.23 -14.67 -12.65
CA LEU A 315 0.20 -16.06 -12.83
C LEU A 315 -0.25 -16.62 -14.18
N ALA A 316 -1.50 -16.40 -14.57
CA ALA A 316 -2.03 -16.82 -15.87
C ALA A 316 -1.29 -16.13 -17.02
N GLY A 317 -1.04 -14.82 -16.92
CA GLY A 317 -0.27 -14.05 -17.89
C GLY A 317 1.17 -14.55 -18.04
N CYS A 318 1.88 -14.79 -16.94
CA CYS A 318 3.24 -15.30 -16.95
C CYS A 318 3.31 -16.72 -17.53
N THR A 319 2.41 -17.61 -17.11
CA THR A 319 2.32 -18.99 -17.60
C THR A 319 2.05 -19.00 -19.10
N THR A 320 1.08 -18.20 -19.55
CA THR A 320 0.72 -18.10 -20.96
C THR A 320 1.85 -17.47 -21.79
N ALA A 321 2.57 -16.48 -21.27
CA ALA A 321 3.73 -15.88 -21.91
C ALA A 321 4.88 -16.90 -22.08
N MET A 322 5.07 -17.77 -21.10
CA MET A 322 6.08 -18.84 -21.14
C MET A 322 5.72 -19.92 -22.17
N ILE A 323 4.43 -20.24 -22.34
CA ILE A 323 3.96 -21.25 -23.31
C ILE A 323 3.90 -20.69 -24.74
N ASN A 324 3.42 -19.46 -24.95
CA ASN A 324 3.15 -18.87 -26.27
C ASN A 324 4.39 -18.37 -27.04
N THR A 325 5.59 -18.89 -26.73
CA THR A 325 6.83 -18.41 -27.34
C THR A 325 7.05 -18.90 -28.78
N GLY A 326 6.34 -19.93 -29.24
CA GLY A 326 6.67 -20.65 -30.48
C GLY A 326 5.89 -20.25 -31.75
N ARG A 327 4.94 -19.31 -31.69
CA ARG A 327 3.95 -19.10 -32.79
C ARG A 327 4.08 -17.80 -33.60
N ASN A 328 4.93 -16.86 -33.21
CA ASN A 328 5.04 -15.55 -33.87
C ASN A 328 6.51 -15.12 -34.07
N GLN A 329 7.36 -16.05 -34.50
CA GLN A 329 8.73 -15.75 -34.87
C GLN A 329 8.80 -15.39 -36.36
N GLY A 330 8.14 -14.30 -36.73
CA GLY A 330 8.41 -13.63 -38.00
C GLY A 330 9.77 -12.96 -37.90
N GLU A 331 10.71 -13.43 -38.74
CA GLU A 331 12.02 -12.82 -39.03
C GLU A 331 12.76 -12.26 -37.80
N THR A 332 13.13 -13.13 -36.85
CA THR A 332 14.19 -12.75 -35.91
C THR A 332 15.51 -12.69 -36.66
N ILE A 333 16.14 -11.53 -36.68
CA ILE A 333 17.54 -11.38 -37.07
C ILE A 333 18.36 -12.35 -36.19
N ASP A 334 18.98 -13.36 -36.80
CA ASP A 334 19.70 -14.44 -36.10
C ASP A 334 20.84 -13.94 -35.18
N SER A 335 21.29 -12.70 -35.34
CA SER A 335 22.37 -12.09 -34.56
C SER A 335 21.94 -11.53 -33.21
N LEU A 336 20.65 -11.53 -32.86
CA LEU A 336 20.16 -11.06 -31.55
C LEU A 336 19.89 -12.24 -30.62
N PRO A 337 20.41 -12.23 -29.37
CA PRO A 337 20.09 -13.26 -28.39
C PRO A 337 18.57 -13.46 -28.28
N LYS A 338 18.12 -14.70 -28.16
CA LYS A 338 16.69 -15.00 -27.97
C LYS A 338 16.18 -14.27 -26.71
N PRO A 339 14.92 -13.78 -26.68
CA PRO A 339 14.33 -13.26 -25.45
C PRO A 339 14.42 -14.27 -24.32
N GLY A 340 15.23 -13.95 -23.30
CA GLY A 340 15.34 -14.78 -22.10
C GLY A 340 14.03 -14.77 -21.32
N ARG A 341 13.56 -15.94 -20.92
CA ARG A 341 12.31 -16.13 -20.15
C ARG A 341 12.48 -15.85 -18.65
N GLY A 342 13.72 -15.67 -18.19
CA GLY A 342 14.07 -15.59 -16.77
C GLY A 342 13.28 -14.53 -16.00
N MET A 343 13.16 -13.31 -16.55
CA MET A 343 12.44 -12.23 -15.86
C MET A 343 10.93 -12.48 -15.76
N THR A 344 10.30 -13.09 -16.78
CA THR A 344 8.89 -13.48 -16.72
C THR A 344 8.66 -14.62 -15.73
N ALA A 345 9.55 -15.61 -15.72
CA ALA A 345 9.52 -16.69 -14.73
C ALA A 345 9.70 -16.15 -13.30
N MET A 346 10.56 -15.15 -13.11
CA MET A 346 10.78 -14.51 -11.81
C MET A 346 9.53 -13.76 -11.33
N ILE A 347 8.81 -13.04 -12.20
CA ILE A 347 7.51 -12.44 -11.83
C ILE A 347 6.52 -13.52 -11.37
N GLY A 348 6.40 -14.60 -12.15
CA GLY A 348 5.54 -15.73 -11.79
C GLY A 348 5.90 -16.34 -10.43
N LEU A 349 7.20 -16.51 -10.16
CA LEU A 349 7.70 -17.04 -8.90
C LEU A 349 7.43 -16.09 -7.73
N ILE A 350 7.62 -14.78 -7.89
CA ILE A 350 7.30 -13.77 -6.85
C ILE A 350 5.84 -13.89 -6.44
N VAL A 351 4.93 -13.91 -7.43
CA VAL A 351 3.49 -13.99 -7.16
C VAL A 351 3.11 -15.34 -6.55
N LEU A 352 3.71 -16.44 -7.02
CA LEU A 352 3.49 -17.78 -6.44
C LEU A 352 3.88 -17.82 -4.97
N VAL A 353 5.06 -17.32 -4.61
CA VAL A 353 5.51 -17.24 -3.21
C VAL A 353 4.58 -16.30 -2.41
N GLY A 354 4.07 -15.24 -3.02
CA GLY A 354 3.07 -14.35 -2.40
C GLY A 354 1.76 -15.09 -2.03
N PHE A 355 1.26 -15.97 -2.89
CA PHE A 355 0.09 -16.82 -2.57
C PHE A 355 0.39 -17.82 -1.47
N ILE A 356 1.59 -18.40 -1.44
CA ILE A 356 2.04 -19.28 -0.36
C ILE A 356 2.03 -18.51 0.97
N LEU A 357 2.60 -17.30 0.99
CA LEU A 357 2.59 -16.43 2.18
C LEU A 357 1.18 -16.09 2.64
N GLU A 358 0.27 -15.80 1.72
CA GLU A 358 -1.12 -15.51 2.08
C GLU A 358 -1.81 -16.74 2.70
N GLY A 359 -1.59 -17.93 2.13
CA GLY A 359 -2.11 -19.18 2.71
C GLY A 359 -1.54 -19.48 4.08
N MET A 360 -0.23 -19.32 4.27
CA MET A 360 0.42 -19.45 5.57
C MET A 360 -0.15 -18.45 6.59
N ARG A 361 -0.34 -17.19 6.19
CA ARG A 361 -0.93 -16.13 7.03
C ARG A 361 -2.36 -16.49 7.47
N ILE A 362 -3.19 -16.97 6.55
CA ILE A 362 -4.58 -17.35 6.88
C ILE A 362 -4.58 -18.52 7.89
N ALA A 363 -3.75 -19.53 7.66
CA ALA A 363 -3.66 -20.71 8.53
C ALA A 363 -3.11 -20.37 9.92
N MET A 364 -1.98 -19.67 10.00
CA MET A 364 -1.34 -19.32 11.27
C MET A 364 -2.22 -18.41 12.12
N THR A 365 -3.06 -17.60 11.49
CA THR A 365 -3.94 -16.68 12.20
C THR A 365 -5.37 -17.21 12.41
N GLY A 366 -5.61 -18.50 12.17
CA GLY A 366 -6.85 -19.18 12.55
C GLY A 366 -8.08 -18.86 11.69
N TRP A 367 -7.91 -18.65 10.38
CA TRP A 367 -8.99 -18.41 9.41
C TRP A 367 -9.97 -17.29 9.83
N PRO A 368 -9.49 -16.04 9.96
CA PRO A 368 -10.33 -14.90 10.31
C PRO A 368 -11.48 -14.68 9.31
N ASN A 369 -12.54 -14.01 9.77
CA ASN A 369 -13.68 -13.65 8.94
C ASN A 369 -13.24 -12.87 7.69
N GLY A 370 -13.82 -13.22 6.54
CA GLY A 370 -13.50 -12.61 5.25
C GLY A 370 -12.30 -13.22 4.53
N SER A 371 -11.48 -14.05 5.19
CA SER A 371 -10.35 -14.75 4.56
C SER A 371 -10.76 -15.65 3.38
N GLN A 372 -12.01 -16.12 3.33
CA GLN A 372 -12.53 -16.93 2.22
C GLN A 372 -12.55 -16.18 0.89
N ALA A 373 -12.60 -14.84 0.91
CA ALA A 373 -12.58 -14.02 -0.29
C ALA A 373 -11.22 -14.09 -1.02
N ALA A 374 -10.14 -14.37 -0.31
CA ALA A 374 -8.85 -14.71 -0.90
C ALA A 374 -8.82 -16.21 -1.24
N PHE A 375 -9.67 -16.65 -2.16
CA PHE A 375 -9.99 -18.07 -2.35
C PHE A 375 -8.77 -18.94 -2.73
N ALA A 376 -7.81 -18.44 -3.52
CA ALA A 376 -6.59 -19.18 -3.81
C ALA A 376 -5.68 -19.25 -2.57
N GLY A 377 -5.49 -18.14 -1.86
CA GLY A 377 -4.79 -18.11 -0.58
C GLY A 377 -5.43 -19.04 0.47
N TYR A 378 -6.76 -19.01 0.58
CA TYR A 378 -7.55 -19.87 1.44
C TYR A 378 -7.37 -21.34 1.06
N GLY A 379 -7.41 -21.68 -0.24
CA GLY A 379 -7.13 -23.04 -0.71
C GLY A 379 -5.74 -23.53 -0.28
N ILE A 380 -4.72 -22.69 -0.37
CA ILE A 380 -3.36 -23.01 0.11
C ILE A 380 -3.31 -23.15 1.63
N SER A 381 -4.06 -22.32 2.36
CA SER A 381 -4.09 -22.37 3.83
C SER A 381 -4.55 -23.73 4.37
N LEU A 382 -5.41 -24.44 3.63
CA LEU A 382 -5.86 -25.79 3.99
C LEU A 382 -4.72 -26.82 3.95
N LEU A 383 -3.70 -26.60 3.10
CA LEU A 383 -2.49 -27.43 3.05
C LEU A 383 -1.56 -27.16 4.23
N CYS A 384 -1.70 -25.98 4.86
CA CYS A 384 -0.95 -25.58 6.04
C CYS A 384 -1.67 -25.92 7.35
N LYS A 385 -2.87 -26.51 7.27
CA LYS A 385 -3.66 -26.87 8.45
C LYS A 385 -2.86 -27.84 9.34
N ASP A 386 -2.86 -27.57 10.65
CA ASP A 386 -2.18 -28.38 11.67
C ASP A 386 -0.64 -28.48 11.50
N MET A 387 -0.03 -27.65 10.64
CA MET A 387 1.42 -27.60 10.47
C MET A 387 2.09 -26.95 11.68
N MET A 388 2.96 -27.70 12.36
CA MET A 388 3.74 -27.20 13.48
C MET A 388 4.84 -26.24 13.00
N GLY A 389 5.13 -25.19 13.78
CA GLY A 389 6.21 -24.24 13.48
C GLY A 389 5.92 -23.27 12.32
N LEU A 390 4.66 -23.14 11.90
CA LEU A 390 4.28 -22.26 10.78
C LEU A 390 4.67 -20.80 11.03
N ASN A 391 4.53 -20.33 12.27
CA ASN A 391 4.92 -18.98 12.72
C ASN A 391 6.42 -18.70 12.51
N ASP A 392 7.27 -19.73 12.68
CA ASP A 392 8.72 -19.62 12.48
C ASP A 392 9.07 -19.61 11.00
N ILE A 393 8.48 -20.52 10.22
CA ILE A 393 8.77 -20.67 8.80
C ILE A 393 8.27 -19.45 8.00
N TYR A 394 7.17 -18.84 8.44
CA TYR A 394 6.57 -17.66 7.79
C TYR A 394 7.60 -16.55 7.54
N GLY A 395 8.41 -16.20 8.55
CA GLY A 395 9.40 -15.14 8.43
C GLY A 395 10.46 -15.41 7.34
N TYR A 396 10.91 -16.66 7.20
CA TYR A 396 11.87 -17.05 6.16
C TYR A 396 11.25 -16.99 4.76
N VAL A 397 10.02 -17.48 4.59
CA VAL A 397 9.31 -17.41 3.31
C VAL A 397 9.03 -15.96 2.93
N TRP A 398 8.78 -15.10 3.93
CA TRP A 398 8.60 -13.66 3.73
C TRP A 398 9.87 -13.02 3.19
N TYR A 399 11.03 -13.31 3.81
CA TYR A 399 12.31 -12.82 3.31
C TYR A 399 12.64 -13.38 1.93
N ALA A 400 12.32 -14.64 1.63
CA ALA A 400 12.49 -15.19 0.29
C ALA A 400 11.69 -14.41 -0.75
N HIS A 401 10.43 -14.05 -0.45
CA HIS A 401 9.61 -13.20 -1.31
C HIS A 401 10.18 -11.78 -1.49
N ALA A 402 10.60 -11.16 -0.39
CA ALA A 402 11.18 -9.82 -0.39
C ALA A 402 12.48 -9.77 -1.18
N ILE A 403 13.39 -10.73 -0.97
CA ILE A 403 14.66 -10.85 -1.70
C ILE A 403 14.41 -11.11 -3.19
N LEU A 404 13.48 -11.98 -3.54
CA LEU A 404 13.15 -12.25 -4.95
C LEU A 404 12.63 -10.99 -5.66
N THR A 405 11.79 -10.21 -4.97
CA THR A 405 11.29 -8.91 -5.46
C THR A 405 12.42 -7.89 -5.60
N ALA A 406 13.28 -7.79 -4.60
CA ALA A 406 14.47 -6.93 -4.60
C ALA A 406 15.41 -7.27 -5.78
N VAL A 407 15.71 -8.55 -5.99
CA VAL A 407 16.51 -9.02 -7.13
C VAL A 407 15.83 -8.67 -8.46
N PHE A 408 14.51 -8.87 -8.58
CA PHE A 408 13.79 -8.49 -9.80
C PHE A 408 13.93 -7.01 -10.12
N ILE A 409 13.72 -6.14 -9.13
CA ILE A 409 13.82 -4.69 -9.31
C ILE A 409 15.24 -4.27 -9.66
N ALA A 410 16.24 -4.75 -8.91
CA ALA A 410 17.64 -4.47 -9.18
C ALA A 410 18.06 -4.83 -10.62
N LEU A 411 17.46 -5.89 -11.20
CA LEU A 411 17.74 -6.36 -12.56
C LEU A 411 16.94 -5.66 -13.66
N ILE A 412 15.96 -4.80 -13.35
CA ILE A 412 15.18 -4.07 -14.36
C ILE A 412 16.07 -3.33 -15.38
N PRO A 413 17.00 -2.45 -14.98
CA PRO A 413 17.78 -1.65 -15.94
C PRO A 413 18.75 -2.49 -16.80
N PHE A 414 19.17 -3.66 -16.31
CA PHE A 414 20.15 -4.53 -16.98
C PHE A 414 19.51 -5.58 -17.90
N THR A 415 18.19 -5.72 -17.86
CA THR A 415 17.46 -6.74 -18.62
C THR A 415 16.51 -6.13 -19.63
N ARG A 416 15.76 -6.97 -20.36
CA ARG A 416 14.68 -6.51 -21.24
C ARG A 416 13.54 -5.83 -20.48
N MET A 417 13.48 -5.96 -19.15
CA MET A 417 12.51 -5.26 -18.32
C MET A 417 12.73 -3.75 -18.26
N ARG A 418 13.88 -3.23 -18.74
CA ARG A 418 14.08 -1.79 -18.93
C ARG A 418 12.97 -1.12 -19.75
N HIS A 419 12.22 -1.87 -20.58
CA HIS A 419 11.06 -1.36 -21.31
C HIS A 419 10.00 -0.72 -20.41
N ILE A 420 9.90 -1.16 -19.15
CA ILE A 420 9.02 -0.55 -18.13
C ILE A 420 9.36 0.95 -17.96
N ILE A 421 10.63 1.31 -18.08
CA ILE A 421 11.13 2.69 -17.98
C ILE A 421 11.15 3.36 -19.36
N THR A 422 11.70 2.68 -20.36
CA THR A 422 11.98 3.33 -21.66
C THR A 422 10.74 3.54 -22.52
N ALA A 423 9.76 2.63 -22.47
CA ALA A 423 8.54 2.72 -23.28
C ALA A 423 7.72 3.99 -22.98
N PRO A 424 7.37 4.32 -21.72
CA PRO A 424 6.63 5.55 -21.44
C PRO A 424 7.40 6.80 -21.85
N ILE A 425 8.72 6.84 -21.61
CA ILE A 425 9.58 7.98 -22.02
C ILE A 425 9.53 8.19 -23.54
N VAL A 426 9.71 7.11 -24.32
CA VAL A 426 9.68 7.18 -25.79
C VAL A 426 8.31 7.58 -26.32
N LEU A 427 7.22 7.10 -25.69
CA LEU A 427 5.86 7.50 -26.07
C LEU A 427 5.62 8.99 -25.83
N VAL A 428 6.07 9.53 -24.69
CA VAL A 428 5.98 10.97 -24.38
C VAL A 428 6.81 11.81 -25.36
N ILE A 429 8.04 11.41 -25.66
CA ILE A 429 8.89 12.14 -26.63
C ILE A 429 8.23 12.15 -28.02
N ASN A 430 7.67 11.02 -28.46
CA ASN A 430 7.01 10.92 -29.76
C ASN A 430 5.70 11.73 -29.83
N SER A 431 4.88 11.73 -28.78
CA SER A 431 3.64 12.53 -28.76
C SER A 431 3.93 14.04 -28.78
N VAL A 432 4.92 14.49 -27.99
CA VAL A 432 5.38 15.90 -28.00
C VAL A 432 5.92 16.29 -29.38
N SER A 433 6.69 15.41 -30.03
CA SER A 433 7.24 15.67 -31.37
C SER A 433 6.14 15.79 -32.43
N ARG A 434 5.14 14.90 -32.41
CA ARG A 434 3.99 14.97 -33.33
C ARG A 434 3.13 16.21 -33.12
N ASN A 435 2.89 16.60 -31.86
CA ASN A 435 2.13 17.82 -31.54
C ASN A 435 2.83 19.08 -32.06
N ARG A 436 4.16 19.18 -31.92
CA ARG A 436 4.94 20.31 -32.47
C ARG A 436 4.84 20.40 -34.00
N ILE A 437 4.88 19.27 -34.70
CA ILE A 437 4.72 19.24 -36.17
C ILE A 437 3.31 19.70 -36.55
N SER A 438 2.27 19.17 -35.88
CA SER A 438 0.89 19.56 -36.15
C SER A 438 0.61 21.05 -35.88
N GLU A 439 1.20 21.62 -34.83
CA GLU A 439 1.11 23.04 -34.52
C GLU A 439 1.78 23.90 -35.60
N LYS A 440 3.00 23.51 -36.02
CA LYS A 440 3.74 24.19 -37.11
C LYS A 440 2.96 24.18 -38.43
N ASP A 441 2.34 23.06 -38.79
CA ASP A 441 1.52 22.94 -40.01
C ASP A 441 0.24 23.79 -39.94
N ARG A 442 -0.34 23.97 -38.74
CA ARG A 442 -1.51 24.85 -38.53
C ARG A 442 -1.15 26.33 -38.58
N THR A 443 0.01 26.71 -38.06
CA THR A 443 0.48 28.11 -38.10
C THR A 443 1.05 28.51 -39.46
N GLY A 444 1.68 27.56 -40.19
CA GLY A 444 2.24 27.80 -41.52
C GLY A 444 1.21 27.91 -42.65
N LYS A 445 -0.05 27.51 -42.41
CA LYS A 445 -1.17 27.67 -43.36
C LYS A 445 -1.90 29.01 -43.26
N ARG A 446 -1.47 29.94 -42.39
CA ARG A 446 -2.09 31.26 -42.21
C ARG A 446 -1.36 32.42 -42.91
N GLU A 447 -0.31 32.15 -43.67
CA GLU A 447 0.36 33.13 -44.54
C GLU A 447 0.12 32.79 -46.02
N ILE A 448 -1.12 32.94 -46.48
CA ILE A 448 -1.44 33.18 -47.90
C ILE A 448 -2.58 34.20 -47.96
#